data_AF-A0A067NBL0-F1
#
_entry.id   AF-A0A067NBL0-F1
#
_cell.length_a   1.000
_cell.length_b   1.000
_cell.length_c   1.000
_cell.angle_alpha   90.00
_cell.angle_beta   90.00
_cell.angle_gamma   90.00
#
_symmetry.space_group_name_H-M   'P 1'
#
loop_
_entity.id
_entity.type
_entity.pdbx_description
1 polymer ?
#
loop_
_entity_poly.entity_id
_entity_poly.type
_entity_poly.pdbx_seq_one_letter_code
_entity_poly.pdbx_strand_id
1 'polypeptide(L)'
;MSGASTPTAGPSDIPAPVNKHAPTPVEVQRQQLAKLLKDPVKPVVIPKPPKEKTLRPPREMMKNVQGSSAGAGSGEFHVYKQNRRREYERLKLMDEKAQKEEEEREFEARKRQREEEAEAKTAKNRAKRQKKKAGRKGKGNEAAEGKSGDGEQPSKETTIVKKRLLGGGGKEMTFKRRGEGESDDDESGNDINNLERDDEGGAPAGSEPTPVAVVETKIIVHDDE
;
A
#
# COMPACT_ATOMS: atom_id res chain seq x y z
N MET A 1 -26.98 -20.97 -41.04
CA MET A 1 -26.12 -20.26 -40.08
C MET A 1 -25.61 -21.29 -39.08
N SER A 2 -24.40 -21.80 -39.31
CA SER A 2 -23.75 -22.81 -38.46
C SER A 2 -23.24 -22.15 -37.19
N GLY A 3 -23.94 -22.34 -36.07
CA GLY A 3 -23.52 -21.88 -34.76
C GLY A 3 -22.28 -22.65 -34.30
N ALA A 4 -21.20 -21.92 -34.01
CA ALA A 4 -20.02 -22.50 -33.40
C ALA A 4 -20.37 -22.94 -31.97
N SER A 5 -20.49 -24.26 -31.75
CA SER A 5 -20.57 -24.83 -30.41
C SER A 5 -19.21 -24.67 -29.75
N THR A 6 -19.07 -23.69 -28.87
CA THR A 6 -17.93 -23.65 -27.95
C THR A 6 -18.01 -24.88 -27.05
N PRO A 7 -16.93 -25.68 -26.91
CA PRO A 7 -16.94 -26.79 -25.96
C PRO A 7 -17.01 -26.19 -24.56
N THR A 8 -18.19 -26.27 -23.94
CA THR A 8 -18.33 -26.00 -22.51
C THR A 8 -17.62 -27.15 -21.80
N ALA A 9 -16.35 -26.94 -21.46
CA ALA A 9 -15.54 -27.89 -20.71
C ALA A 9 -16.27 -28.17 -19.40
N GLY A 10 -16.69 -29.42 -19.21
CA GLY A 10 -17.39 -29.83 -18.01
C GLY A 10 -16.46 -29.75 -16.79
N PRO A 11 -16.99 -29.78 -15.56
CA PRO A 11 -16.16 -29.83 -14.35
C PRO A 11 -15.24 -31.07 -14.29
N SER A 12 -15.44 -32.05 -15.19
CA SER A 12 -14.62 -33.24 -15.41
C SER A 12 -13.35 -33.03 -16.24
N ASP A 13 -13.23 -31.92 -16.99
CA ASP A 13 -12.13 -31.71 -17.95
C ASP A 13 -10.94 -30.93 -17.35
N ILE A 14 -10.93 -30.74 -16.03
CA ILE A 14 -9.92 -29.94 -15.35
C ILE A 14 -8.67 -30.83 -15.12
N PRO A 15 -7.50 -30.53 -15.74
CA PRO A 15 -6.32 -31.38 -15.59
C PRO A 15 -5.93 -31.54 -14.12
N ALA A 16 -5.50 -32.71 -13.66
CA ALA A 16 -5.04 -32.86 -12.27
C ALA A 16 -3.85 -31.90 -11.98
N PRO A 17 -3.66 -31.42 -10.73
CA PRO A 17 -2.48 -30.62 -10.40
C PRO A 17 -1.21 -31.43 -10.64
N VAL A 18 -0.15 -30.76 -11.12
CA VAL A 18 1.14 -31.40 -11.41
C VAL A 18 1.77 -31.94 -10.12
N ASN A 19 1.57 -31.24 -8.99
CA ASN A 19 2.00 -31.67 -7.66
C ASN A 19 0.83 -31.64 -6.66
N LYS A 20 0.50 -32.80 -6.09
CA LYS A 20 -0.61 -32.96 -5.12
C LYS A 20 -0.35 -32.29 -3.77
N HIS A 21 0.92 -32.15 -3.38
CA HIS A 21 1.32 -31.70 -2.03
C HIS A 21 1.84 -30.26 -1.96
N ALA A 22 2.09 -29.62 -3.11
CA ALA A 22 2.54 -28.24 -3.20
C ALA A 22 2.01 -27.62 -4.50
N PRO A 23 0.69 -27.36 -4.58
CA PRO A 23 0.11 -26.75 -5.76
C PRO A 23 0.65 -25.33 -5.92
N THR A 24 0.89 -24.94 -7.17
CA THR A 24 1.20 -23.55 -7.52
C THR A 24 0.02 -22.63 -7.17
N PRO A 25 0.23 -21.32 -6.99
CA PRO A 25 -0.85 -20.37 -6.71
C PRO A 25 -1.99 -20.44 -7.74
N VAL A 26 -1.65 -20.64 -9.01
CA VAL A 26 -2.60 -20.79 -10.11
C VAL A 26 -3.40 -22.08 -9.99
N GLU A 27 -2.77 -23.19 -9.59
CA GLU A 27 -3.47 -24.45 -9.33
C GLU A 27 -4.43 -24.36 -8.15
N VAL A 28 -4.07 -23.65 -7.07
CA VAL A 28 -4.95 -23.40 -5.92
C VAL A 28 -6.18 -22.60 -6.35
N GLN A 29 -5.99 -21.52 -7.11
CA GLN A 29 -7.10 -20.72 -7.64
C GLN A 29 -7.99 -21.57 -8.54
N ARG A 30 -7.41 -22.38 -9.42
CA ARG A 30 -8.17 -23.26 -10.31
C ARG A 30 -8.99 -24.29 -9.54
N GLN A 31 -8.45 -24.87 -8.46
CA GLN A 31 -9.20 -25.80 -7.59
C GLN A 31 -10.36 -25.08 -6.88
N GLN A 32 -10.16 -23.85 -6.41
CA GLN A 32 -11.21 -23.04 -5.80
C GLN A 32 -12.31 -22.69 -6.81
N LEU A 33 -11.94 -22.29 -8.03
CA LEU A 33 -12.87 -22.02 -9.13
C LEU A 33 -13.65 -23.27 -9.51
N ALA A 34 -12.99 -24.42 -9.66
CA ALA A 34 -13.65 -25.70 -9.93
C ALA A 34 -14.72 -26.03 -8.87
N LYS A 35 -14.41 -25.77 -7.60
CA LYS A 35 -15.33 -25.99 -6.48
C LYS A 35 -16.52 -25.03 -6.52
N LEU A 36 -16.30 -23.76 -6.88
CA LEU A 36 -17.35 -22.76 -7.00
C LEU A 36 -18.26 -23.00 -8.22
N LEU A 37 -17.67 -23.39 -9.35
CA LEU A 37 -18.37 -23.64 -10.61
C LEU A 37 -19.12 -24.98 -10.65
N LYS A 38 -18.86 -25.87 -9.69
CA LYS A 38 -19.62 -27.12 -9.54
C LYS A 38 -21.11 -26.87 -9.32
N ASP A 39 -21.46 -25.86 -8.51
CA ASP A 39 -22.83 -25.49 -8.16
C ASP A 39 -23.04 -23.98 -8.35
N PRO A 40 -23.22 -23.48 -9.60
CA PRO A 40 -23.24 -22.04 -9.89
C PRO A 40 -24.47 -21.31 -9.32
N VAL A 41 -25.53 -22.03 -8.94
CA VAL A 41 -26.75 -21.47 -8.33
C VAL A 41 -26.54 -21.14 -6.85
N LYS A 42 -25.54 -21.74 -6.19
CA LYS A 42 -25.30 -21.53 -4.77
C LYS A 42 -24.72 -20.12 -4.55
N PRO A 43 -25.36 -19.26 -3.74
CA PRO A 43 -24.82 -17.94 -3.45
C PRO A 43 -23.49 -18.06 -2.70
N VAL A 44 -22.48 -17.35 -3.17
CA VAL A 44 -21.15 -17.32 -2.56
C VAL A 44 -21.19 -16.40 -1.33
N VAL A 45 -20.88 -16.95 -0.16
CA VAL A 45 -20.79 -16.18 1.10
C VAL A 45 -19.40 -15.61 1.23
N ILE A 46 -19.25 -14.32 0.93
CA ILE A 46 -18.02 -13.58 1.23
C ILE A 46 -17.98 -13.32 2.75
N PRO A 47 -16.91 -13.71 3.45
CA PRO A 47 -16.80 -13.44 4.88
C PRO A 47 -16.79 -11.93 5.11
N LYS A 48 -17.60 -11.47 6.07
CA LYS A 48 -17.56 -10.08 6.53
C LYS A 48 -16.21 -9.80 7.17
N PRO A 49 -15.72 -8.55 7.13
CA PRO A 49 -14.47 -8.19 7.79
C PRO A 49 -14.51 -8.56 9.29
N PRO A 50 -13.36 -8.92 9.88
CA PRO A 50 -13.30 -9.27 11.28
C PRO A 50 -13.80 -8.09 12.13
N LYS A 51 -14.75 -8.37 13.02
CA LYS A 51 -15.27 -7.35 13.94
C LYS A 51 -14.21 -7.03 14.99
N GLU A 52 -14.15 -5.77 15.40
CA GLU A 52 -13.36 -5.38 16.55
C GLU A 52 -13.78 -6.17 17.79
N LYS A 53 -12.80 -6.50 18.63
CA LYS A 53 -13.06 -7.14 19.92
C LYS A 53 -13.87 -6.16 20.76
N THR A 54 -15.05 -6.56 21.20
CA THR A 54 -15.89 -5.79 22.12
C THR A 54 -16.25 -6.65 23.32
N LEU A 55 -16.31 -6.01 24.49
CA LEU A 55 -16.80 -6.69 25.68
C LEU A 55 -18.31 -6.59 25.75
N ARG A 56 -18.92 -7.62 26.35
CA ARG A 56 -20.35 -7.58 26.63
C ARG A 56 -20.62 -6.43 27.62
N PRO A 57 -21.68 -5.64 27.40
CA PRO A 57 -22.04 -4.59 28.33
C PRO A 57 -22.32 -5.19 29.72
N PRO A 58 -21.98 -4.46 30.81
CA PRO A 58 -22.39 -4.83 32.16
C PRO A 58 -23.91 -5.02 32.23
N ARG A 59 -24.37 -5.93 33.10
CA ARG A 59 -25.80 -6.10 33.35
C ARG A 59 -26.30 -4.94 34.22
N GLU A 60 -27.42 -4.33 33.83
CA GLU A 60 -28.00 -3.18 34.53
C GLU A 60 -28.47 -3.53 35.95
N MET A 61 -29.15 -4.68 36.12
CA MET A 61 -29.62 -5.16 37.42
C MET A 61 -29.10 -6.56 37.71
N MET A 62 -28.43 -6.71 38.84
CA MET A 62 -28.05 -8.01 39.39
C MET A 62 -29.25 -8.55 40.18
N LYS A 63 -29.74 -9.74 39.81
CA LYS A 63 -30.91 -10.35 40.45
C LYS A 63 -30.61 -10.95 41.84
N ASN A 64 -29.35 -11.25 42.12
CA ASN A 64 -28.93 -12.00 43.29
C ASN A 64 -27.94 -11.19 44.15
N VAL A 65 -28.31 -9.98 44.54
CA VAL A 65 -27.48 -9.17 45.46
C VAL A 65 -27.76 -9.60 46.89
N GLN A 66 -26.78 -10.25 47.53
CA GLN A 66 -26.83 -10.58 48.95
C GLN A 66 -26.65 -9.30 49.78
N GLY A 67 -27.29 -9.23 50.96
CA GLY A 67 -27.26 -8.02 51.80
C GLY A 67 -25.85 -7.62 52.24
N SER A 68 -25.62 -6.33 52.46
CA SER A 68 -24.28 -5.76 52.70
C SER A 68 -23.56 -6.27 53.96
N SER A 69 -24.30 -6.77 54.95
CA SER A 69 -23.76 -7.35 56.19
C SER A 69 -23.64 -8.87 56.15
N ALA A 70 -24.07 -9.51 55.07
CA ALA A 70 -24.04 -10.96 54.97
C ALA A 70 -22.61 -11.44 54.65
N GLY A 71 -22.18 -12.53 55.27
CA GLY A 71 -20.82 -13.05 55.14
C GLY A 71 -20.47 -13.54 53.73
N ALA A 72 -19.16 -13.73 53.48
CA ALA A 72 -18.66 -14.25 52.21
C ALA A 72 -19.17 -15.67 51.95
N GLY A 73 -19.98 -15.84 50.90
CA GLY A 73 -20.43 -17.15 50.44
C GLY A 73 -19.35 -17.89 49.66
N SER A 74 -19.50 -19.22 49.50
CA SER A 74 -18.55 -20.06 48.74
C SER A 74 -18.43 -19.70 47.26
N GLY A 75 -19.47 -19.07 46.68
CA GLY A 75 -19.48 -18.61 45.29
C GLY A 75 -18.84 -17.25 45.05
N GLU A 76 -18.58 -16.46 46.10
CA GLU A 76 -18.14 -15.06 45.97
C GLU A 76 -16.74 -14.95 45.33
N PHE A 77 -15.86 -15.91 45.62
CA PHE A 77 -14.54 -15.98 45.00
C PHE A 77 -14.62 -16.07 43.47
N HIS A 78 -15.55 -16.89 42.95
CA HIS A 78 -15.73 -17.02 41.51
C HIS A 78 -16.36 -15.77 40.90
N VAL A 79 -17.28 -15.10 41.61
CA VAL A 79 -17.84 -13.81 41.18
C VAL A 79 -16.73 -12.77 41.03
N TYR A 80 -15.89 -12.60 42.05
CA TYR A 80 -14.74 -11.70 42.00
C TYR A 80 -13.76 -12.06 40.87
N LYS A 81 -13.41 -13.34 40.70
CA LYS A 81 -12.50 -13.79 39.63
C LYS A 81 -13.03 -13.43 38.24
N GLN A 82 -14.32 -13.65 37.98
CA GLN A 82 -14.93 -13.32 36.69
C GLN A 82 -15.07 -11.82 36.48
N ASN A 83 -15.43 -11.07 37.53
CA ASN A 83 -15.52 -9.61 37.48
C ASN A 83 -14.15 -8.98 37.19
N ARG A 84 -13.12 -9.36 37.96
CA ARG A 84 -11.75 -8.87 37.77
C ARG A 84 -11.20 -9.18 36.38
N ARG A 85 -11.45 -10.39 35.87
CA ARG A 85 -11.06 -10.74 34.50
C ARG A 85 -11.74 -9.85 33.45
N ARG A 86 -13.06 -9.64 33.57
CA ARG A 86 -13.79 -8.74 32.66
C ARG A 86 -13.29 -7.31 32.75
N GLU A 87 -12.97 -6.83 33.94
CA GLU A 87 -12.48 -5.47 34.14
C GLU A 87 -11.07 -5.27 33.55
N TYR A 88 -10.17 -6.24 33.71
CA TYR A 88 -8.87 -6.20 33.05
C TYR A 88 -8.96 -6.28 31.54
N GLU A 89 -9.84 -7.12 31.01
CA GLU A 89 -10.13 -7.14 29.57
C GLU A 89 -10.68 -5.79 29.10
N ARG A 90 -11.47 -5.08 29.95
CA ARG A 90 -12.07 -3.78 29.63
C ARG A 90 -11.04 -2.67 29.59
N LEU A 91 -10.21 -2.58 30.63
CA LEU A 91 -9.12 -1.62 30.70
C LEU A 91 -8.15 -1.84 29.53
N LYS A 92 -7.72 -3.09 29.30
CA LYS A 92 -6.84 -3.43 28.18
C LYS A 92 -7.42 -3.01 26.83
N LEU A 93 -8.71 -3.23 26.58
CA LEU A 93 -9.36 -2.83 25.34
C LEU A 93 -9.44 -1.30 25.20
N MET A 94 -9.68 -0.58 26.30
CA MET A 94 -9.67 0.90 26.27
C MET A 94 -8.26 1.44 25.99
N ASP A 95 -7.25 0.88 26.63
CA ASP A 95 -5.84 1.26 26.42
C ASP A 95 -5.40 0.96 24.99
N GLU A 96 -5.70 -0.23 24.47
CA GLU A 96 -5.41 -0.61 23.07
C GLU A 96 -6.13 0.29 22.06
N LYS A 97 -7.34 0.78 22.36
CA LYS A 97 -8.06 1.71 21.49
C LYS A 97 -7.45 3.10 21.52
N ALA A 98 -7.11 3.61 22.70
CA ALA A 98 -6.46 4.90 22.84
C ALA A 98 -5.11 4.94 22.10
N GLN A 99 -4.30 3.88 22.25
CA GLN A 99 -3.03 3.75 21.53
C GLN A 99 -3.22 3.74 20.01
N LYS A 100 -4.18 2.96 19.49
CA LYS A 100 -4.48 2.94 18.05
C LYS A 100 -4.96 4.29 17.53
N GLU A 101 -5.83 4.97 18.25
CA GLU A 101 -6.33 6.29 17.85
C GLU A 101 -5.20 7.33 17.80
N GLU A 102 -4.27 7.28 18.76
CA GLU A 102 -3.07 8.12 18.76
C GLU A 102 -2.16 7.82 17.56
N GLU A 103 -1.84 6.54 17.33
CA GLU A 103 -1.04 6.09 16.18
C GLU A 103 -1.68 6.46 14.83
N GLU A 104 -2.99 6.27 14.68
CA GLU A 104 -3.74 6.63 13.48
C GLU A 104 -3.72 8.14 13.26
N ARG A 105 -3.94 8.95 14.31
CA ARG A 105 -3.88 10.41 14.24
C ARG A 105 -2.50 10.90 13.83
N GLU A 106 -1.44 10.34 14.41
CA GLU A 106 -0.06 10.69 14.05
C GLU A 106 0.26 10.30 12.61
N PHE A 107 -0.18 9.12 12.18
CA PHE A 107 0.01 8.63 10.83
C PHE A 107 -0.71 9.52 9.81
N GLU A 108 -1.97 9.87 10.07
CA GLU A 108 -2.75 10.77 9.21
C GLU A 108 -2.14 12.16 9.12
N ALA A 109 -1.70 12.72 10.25
CA ALA A 109 -1.00 14.01 10.27
C ALA A 109 0.29 13.97 9.43
N ARG A 110 1.09 12.91 9.59
CA ARG A 110 2.34 12.73 8.83
C ARG A 110 2.09 12.50 7.34
N LYS A 111 1.04 11.74 6.99
CA LYS A 111 0.63 11.51 5.60
C LYS A 111 0.21 12.82 4.95
N ARG A 112 -0.66 13.59 5.63
CA ARG A 112 -1.13 14.89 5.15
C ARG A 112 0.01 15.87 4.93
N GLN A 113 0.96 15.98 5.86
CA GLN A 113 2.14 16.84 5.68
C GLN A 113 2.95 16.46 4.43
N ARG A 114 3.17 15.15 4.21
CA ARG A 114 3.90 14.66 3.02
C ARG A 114 3.15 14.95 1.73
N GLU A 115 1.83 14.80 1.73
CA GLU A 115 0.96 15.12 0.59
C GLU A 115 0.99 16.62 0.29
N GLU A 116 0.83 17.48 1.30
CA GLU A 116 0.90 18.94 1.17
C GLU A 116 2.26 19.40 0.62
N GLU A 117 3.37 18.82 1.08
CA GLU A 117 4.71 19.12 0.55
C GLU A 117 4.86 18.70 -0.92
N ALA A 118 4.35 17.52 -1.27
CA ALA A 118 4.38 17.02 -2.65
C ALA A 118 3.50 17.89 -3.56
N GLU A 119 2.32 18.29 -3.10
CA GLU A 119 1.42 19.20 -3.79
C GLU A 119 2.03 20.58 -3.96
N ALA A 120 2.66 21.15 -2.94
CA ALA A 120 3.34 22.45 -3.04
C ALA A 120 4.48 22.42 -4.09
N LYS A 121 5.29 21.35 -4.09
CA LYS A 121 6.37 21.15 -5.08
C LYS A 121 5.79 20.99 -6.50
N THR A 122 4.76 20.18 -6.66
CA THR A 122 4.13 19.93 -7.98
C THR A 122 3.36 21.15 -8.49
N ALA A 123 2.64 21.88 -7.63
CA ALA A 123 1.94 23.12 -7.95
C ALA A 123 2.91 24.21 -8.41
N LYS A 124 4.02 24.41 -7.69
CA LYS A 124 5.09 25.35 -8.09
C LYS A 124 5.65 25.00 -9.47
N ASN A 125 5.90 23.72 -9.74
CA ASN A 125 6.40 23.27 -11.04
C ASN A 125 5.34 23.39 -12.14
N ARG A 126 4.07 23.10 -11.85
CA ARG A 126 2.94 23.27 -12.75
C ARG A 126 2.75 24.74 -13.12
N ALA A 127 2.79 25.65 -12.16
CA ALA A 127 2.71 27.10 -12.39
C ALA A 127 3.85 27.60 -13.29
N LYS A 128 5.09 27.16 -13.05
CA LYS A 128 6.24 27.47 -13.92
C LYS A 128 6.03 26.99 -15.36
N ARG A 129 5.49 25.78 -15.55
CA ARG A 129 5.19 25.23 -16.89
C ARG A 129 4.06 26.00 -17.58
N GLN A 130 2.99 26.35 -16.86
CA GLN A 130 1.88 27.12 -17.42
C GLN A 130 2.31 28.53 -17.84
N LYS A 131 3.13 29.22 -17.05
CA LYS A 131 3.70 30.52 -17.44
C LYS A 131 4.53 30.43 -18.72
N LYS A 132 5.36 29.38 -18.86
CA LYS A 132 6.13 29.12 -20.09
C LYS A 132 5.22 28.79 -21.28
N LYS A 133 4.14 28.03 -21.09
CA LYS A 133 3.17 27.70 -22.14
C LYS A 133 2.42 28.94 -22.61
N ALA A 134 1.94 29.77 -21.69
CA ALA A 134 1.28 31.04 -21.99
C ALA A 134 2.21 32.00 -22.76
N GLY A 135 3.46 32.16 -22.32
CA GLY A 135 4.44 33.00 -23.03
C GLY A 135 4.81 32.51 -24.43
N ARG A 136 4.77 31.19 -24.68
CA ARG A 136 4.96 30.63 -26.04
C ARG A 136 3.72 30.79 -26.91
N LYS A 137 2.51 30.67 -26.34
CA LYS A 137 1.26 30.86 -27.09
C LYS A 137 1.05 32.33 -27.49
N GLY A 138 1.43 33.28 -26.64
CA GLY A 138 1.41 34.71 -26.98
C GLY A 138 2.34 35.03 -28.16
N LYS A 139 3.58 34.54 -28.14
CA LYS A 139 4.55 34.74 -29.25
C LYS A 139 4.22 33.95 -30.52
N GLY A 140 3.44 32.87 -30.42
CA GLY A 140 3.03 32.05 -31.56
C GLY A 140 1.83 32.62 -32.32
N ASN A 141 0.97 33.41 -31.67
CA ASN A 141 -0.16 34.07 -32.34
C ASN A 141 0.27 35.36 -33.05
N GLU A 142 1.21 36.14 -32.48
CA GLU A 142 1.73 37.35 -33.16
C GLU A 142 2.59 37.02 -34.39
N ALA A 143 3.24 35.85 -34.42
CA ALA A 143 4.01 35.41 -35.58
C ALA A 143 3.15 34.80 -36.72
N ALA A 144 1.86 34.57 -36.49
CA ALA A 144 0.94 34.04 -37.50
C ALA A 144 0.16 35.15 -38.26
N GLU A 145 0.21 36.40 -37.80
CA GLU A 145 -0.56 37.52 -38.37
C GLU A 145 0.30 38.59 -39.05
N GLY A 146 1.62 38.42 -39.11
CA GLY A 146 2.53 39.40 -39.74
C GLY A 146 3.66 38.74 -40.51
N LYS A 147 3.42 38.34 -41.77
CA LYS A 147 4.50 38.02 -42.72
C LYS A 147 4.25 38.65 -44.08
N SER A 148 4.55 39.93 -44.16
CA SER A 148 4.87 40.69 -45.37
C SER A 148 5.84 41.81 -44.99
N GLY A 149 7.06 41.81 -45.54
CA GLY A 149 7.98 42.93 -45.40
C GLY A 149 9.42 42.54 -45.09
N ASP A 150 10.22 42.56 -46.14
CA ASP A 150 11.66 42.36 -46.27
C ASP A 150 12.48 43.54 -45.69
N GLY A 151 13.77 43.32 -45.36
CA GLY A 151 14.74 44.42 -45.15
C GLY A 151 15.79 44.25 -44.03
N GLU A 152 16.92 43.64 -44.40
CA GLU A 152 18.33 43.99 -44.10
C GLU A 152 18.86 44.28 -42.65
N GLN A 153 19.94 43.56 -42.32
CA GLN A 153 20.87 43.64 -41.16
C GLN A 153 21.83 44.87 -41.27
N PRO A 154 22.79 45.21 -40.33
CA PRO A 154 23.53 44.32 -39.43
C PRO A 154 24.01 44.86 -38.05
N SER A 155 24.38 43.95 -37.13
CA SER A 155 25.76 43.81 -36.57
C SER A 155 25.86 43.17 -35.17
N LYS A 156 26.69 42.10 -35.10
CA LYS A 156 27.57 41.60 -33.99
C LYS A 156 26.87 41.18 -32.67
N GLU A 157 27.12 40.08 -31.96
CA GLU A 157 28.21 39.11 -31.82
C GLU A 157 27.65 38.07 -30.81
N THR A 158 27.45 36.78 -31.10
CA THR A 158 28.39 35.70 -30.80
C THR A 158 27.68 34.39 -31.23
N THR A 159 28.32 33.66 -32.12
CA THR A 159 27.91 32.34 -32.61
C THR A 159 28.41 31.25 -31.65
N ILE A 160 27.93 30.01 -31.86
CA ILE A 160 28.44 28.74 -31.29
C ILE A 160 27.83 28.45 -29.89
N VAL A 161 26.87 27.52 -29.65
CA VAL A 161 26.65 26.16 -30.19
C VAL A 161 25.16 25.82 -30.14
N LYS A 162 24.52 25.71 -31.32
CA LYS A 162 23.26 24.97 -31.51
C LYS A 162 23.63 23.63 -32.14
N LYS A 163 24.34 22.77 -31.39
CA LYS A 163 24.66 21.40 -31.81
C LYS A 163 23.63 20.47 -31.19
N ARG A 164 22.77 19.98 -32.07
CA ARG A 164 21.94 18.80 -31.91
C ARG A 164 22.79 17.68 -31.29
N LEU A 165 22.32 17.12 -30.18
CA LEU A 165 22.79 15.81 -29.69
C LEU A 165 21.57 14.91 -29.50
N LEU A 166 20.87 14.66 -30.62
CA LEU A 166 20.32 13.33 -30.87
C LEU A 166 21.39 12.62 -31.70
N GLY A 167 22.10 11.67 -31.10
CA GLY A 167 23.11 10.85 -31.77
C GLY A 167 24.38 10.75 -30.95
N GLY A 168 24.53 9.66 -30.21
CA GLY A 168 25.82 9.24 -29.67
C GLY A 168 25.75 8.59 -28.29
N GLY A 169 25.66 7.27 -28.28
CA GLY A 169 26.02 6.45 -27.12
C GLY A 169 24.83 5.97 -26.30
N GLY A 170 24.29 4.81 -26.67
CA GLY A 170 23.49 4.00 -25.76
C GLY A 170 24.34 3.64 -24.54
N LYS A 171 24.28 4.46 -23.51
CA LYS A 171 24.61 4.03 -22.16
C LYS A 171 23.37 3.33 -21.66
N GLU A 172 23.38 2.02 -21.84
CA GLU A 172 22.49 1.09 -21.17
C GLU A 172 22.43 1.49 -19.69
N MET A 173 21.26 1.93 -19.23
CA MET A 173 21.02 2.18 -17.82
C MET A 173 20.93 0.81 -17.14
N THR A 174 22.07 0.25 -16.77
CA THR A 174 22.09 -0.97 -15.98
C THR A 174 21.58 -0.65 -14.58
N PHE A 175 20.40 -1.18 -14.25
CA PHE A 175 19.89 -1.16 -12.89
C PHE A 175 20.75 -2.10 -12.05
N LYS A 176 21.66 -1.56 -11.24
CA LYS A 176 22.39 -2.33 -10.23
C LYS A 176 21.39 -2.98 -9.27
N ARG A 177 21.44 -4.32 -9.18
CA ARG A 177 20.71 -5.10 -8.18
C ARG A 177 21.38 -4.86 -6.83
N ARG A 178 20.58 -4.62 -5.79
CA ARG A 178 21.06 -4.48 -4.40
C ARG A 178 21.89 -5.72 -4.02
N GLY A 179 23.21 -5.59 -3.90
CA GLY A 179 24.09 -6.67 -3.42
C GLY A 179 25.52 -6.75 -3.97
N GLU A 180 25.93 -5.93 -4.95
CA GLU A 180 27.28 -6.03 -5.53
C GLU A 180 28.14 -4.82 -5.12
N GLY A 181 29.00 -5.02 -4.11
CA GLY A 181 30.00 -4.07 -3.65
C GLY A 181 31.34 -4.36 -4.32
N GLU A 182 31.95 -3.32 -4.89
CA GLU A 182 33.32 -3.32 -5.37
C GLU A 182 34.19 -2.77 -4.25
N SER A 183 35.22 -3.54 -3.90
CA SER A 183 36.22 -3.27 -2.88
C SER A 183 37.26 -2.30 -3.41
N ASP A 184 37.32 -1.11 -2.82
CA ASP A 184 38.53 -0.29 -2.82
C ASP A 184 39.13 -0.38 -1.40
N ASP A 185 40.29 -1.02 -1.34
CA ASP A 185 41.22 -1.09 -0.22
C ASP A 185 41.85 0.29 0.02
N ASP A 186 41.86 0.75 1.27
CA ASP A 186 42.92 1.60 1.82
C ASP A 186 43.05 1.34 3.33
N GLU A 187 44.22 0.82 3.71
CA GLU A 187 44.64 0.46 5.07
C GLU A 187 44.76 1.67 6.01
N SER A 188 44.35 1.49 7.28
CA SER A 188 45.00 2.15 8.42
C SER A 188 44.61 1.49 9.75
N GLY A 189 45.62 0.96 10.45
CA GLY A 189 45.77 1.19 11.91
C GLY A 189 45.04 0.25 12.87
N ASN A 190 45.73 -0.84 13.22
CA ASN A 190 45.52 -1.76 14.34
C ASN A 190 45.34 -1.07 15.71
N ASP A 191 44.38 -1.55 16.53
CA ASP A 191 44.56 -1.75 17.99
C ASP A 191 43.42 -2.62 18.62
N ILE A 192 43.74 -3.90 18.78
CA ILE A 192 43.41 -4.80 19.90
C ILE A 192 42.59 -4.23 21.08
N ASN A 193 41.41 -4.83 21.33
CA ASN A 193 41.10 -5.40 22.65
C ASN A 193 39.95 -6.43 22.60
N ASN A 194 40.32 -7.64 23.03
CA ASN A 194 39.50 -8.82 23.21
C ASN A 194 38.61 -8.69 24.45
N LEU A 195 37.31 -9.00 24.33
CA LEU A 195 36.47 -9.37 25.46
C LEU A 195 35.28 -10.21 24.97
N GLU A 196 35.41 -11.52 25.22
CA GLU A 196 34.38 -12.54 25.09
C GLU A 196 33.10 -12.16 25.84
N ARG A 197 31.94 -12.27 25.18
CA ARG A 197 30.65 -12.57 25.81
C ARG A 197 29.84 -13.48 24.90
N ASP A 198 29.65 -14.70 25.38
CA ASP A 198 28.65 -15.64 24.90
C ASP A 198 27.24 -15.03 25.03
N ASP A 199 26.43 -15.11 23.97
CA ASP A 199 24.98 -14.93 24.07
C ASP A 199 24.26 -15.84 23.06
N GLU A 200 23.69 -16.93 23.58
CA GLU A 200 22.69 -17.73 22.91
C GLU A 200 21.33 -17.03 22.97
N GLY A 201 20.72 -16.74 21.81
CA GLY A 201 19.37 -16.20 21.80
C GLY A 201 18.85 -15.81 20.42
N GLY A 202 18.56 -16.80 19.58
CA GLY A 202 17.91 -16.56 18.29
C GLY A 202 16.49 -15.98 18.44
N ALA A 203 16.26 -14.82 17.82
CA ALA A 203 14.93 -14.27 17.56
C ALA A 203 14.80 -13.95 16.04
N PRO A 204 13.76 -14.45 15.34
CA PRO A 204 13.62 -14.22 13.90
C PRO A 204 13.09 -12.81 13.58
N ALA A 205 13.74 -12.19 12.60
CA ALA A 205 13.44 -10.87 12.05
C ALA A 205 12.05 -10.79 11.40
N GLY A 206 11.34 -9.69 11.70
CA GLY A 206 10.08 -9.32 11.08
C GLY A 206 10.27 -8.89 9.62
N SER A 207 9.39 -9.38 8.76
CA SER A 207 9.27 -9.01 7.35
C SER A 207 8.51 -7.70 7.17
N GLU A 208 9.12 -6.70 6.54
CA GLU A 208 8.43 -5.46 6.13
C GLU A 208 7.45 -5.69 4.95
N PRO A 209 6.32 -4.96 4.89
CA PRO A 209 5.36 -5.08 3.79
C PRO A 209 5.72 -4.21 2.59
N THR A 210 5.70 -4.80 1.39
CA THR A 210 5.85 -4.13 0.09
C THR A 210 4.61 -3.28 -0.28
N PRO A 211 4.76 -2.14 -0.98
CA PRO A 211 3.63 -1.28 -1.33
C PRO A 211 2.78 -1.84 -2.49
N VAL A 212 1.47 -1.93 -2.29
CA VAL A 212 0.47 -2.33 -3.30
C VAL A 212 0.00 -1.11 -4.07
N ALA A 213 0.06 -1.17 -5.41
CA ALA A 213 -0.44 -0.12 -6.29
C ALA A 213 -1.97 -0.10 -6.32
N VAL A 214 -2.56 1.05 -5.97
CA VAL A 214 -4.02 1.29 -6.04
C VAL A 214 -4.40 1.65 -7.47
N VAL A 215 -5.21 0.82 -8.12
CA VAL A 215 -5.80 1.09 -9.44
C VAL A 215 -7.17 1.71 -9.22
N GLU A 216 -7.31 3.00 -9.48
CA GLU A 216 -8.58 3.73 -9.41
C GLU A 216 -9.49 3.35 -10.59
N THR A 217 -10.66 2.78 -10.32
CA THR A 217 -11.68 2.49 -11.33
C THR A 217 -12.51 3.75 -11.60
N LYS A 218 -12.37 4.32 -12.79
CA LYS A 218 -13.12 5.49 -13.26
C LYS A 218 -14.43 5.02 -13.90
N ILE A 219 -15.56 5.31 -13.26
CA ILE A 219 -16.90 5.02 -13.80
C ILE A 219 -17.31 6.19 -14.70
N ILE A 220 -17.62 5.91 -15.96
CA ILE A 220 -18.18 6.86 -16.92
C ILE A 220 -19.67 6.52 -17.04
N VAL A 221 -20.53 7.48 -16.69
CA VAL A 221 -21.98 7.38 -16.87
C VAL A 221 -22.31 7.97 -18.24
N HIS A 222 -22.99 7.19 -19.08
CA HIS A 222 -23.62 7.67 -20.31
C HIS A 222 -25.09 7.95 -19.99
N ASP A 223 -25.49 9.20 -20.16
CA ASP A 223 -26.90 9.61 -20.15
C ASP A 223 -27.45 9.39 -21.56
N ASP A 224 -28.36 8.43 -21.71
CA ASP A 224 -29.15 8.23 -22.93
C ASP A 224 -30.41 9.11 -22.86
N GLU A 225 -30.69 9.76 -24.00
CA GLU A 225 -31.79 10.70 -24.30
C GLU A 225 -33.20 10.12 -24.13
#